data_AF-A0AAE5H041-F1
#
_entry.id   AF-A0AAE5H041-F1
#
_cell.length_a   1.000
_cell.length_b   1.000
_cell.length_c   1.000
_cell.angle_alpha   90.00
_cell.angle_beta   90.00
_cell.angle_gamma   90.00
#
_symmetry.space_group_name_H-M   'P 1'
#
loop_
_entity.id
_entity.type
_entity.pdbx_description
1 polymer ?
#
loop_
_entity_poly.entity_id
_entity_poly.type
_entity_poly.pdbx_seq_one_letter_code
_entity_poly.pdbx_strand_id
1 'polypeptide(L)'
;MEQTINKTSNMEEYRRAYYSCNKITMLENAQRWREANSGKYIYFIVNEDGASIYTGSYLDRPIVERISFHLHGHSNLHMDAMELQEKYQMSTVLFKNFKEYGLNKQDIHFLENYYKTEFVNVLGNNKVRFNEDELSMTKEELIQLAESVPYEEFDIDKYLA
;
A
#
# COMPACT_ATOMS: atom_id res chain seq x y z
N MET A 1 30.20 32.89 30.86
CA MET A 1 28.81 33.34 31.08
C MET A 1 27.92 32.25 30.50
N GLU A 2 27.56 31.27 31.33
CA GLU A 2 26.67 30.18 30.94
C GLU A 2 25.26 30.75 30.77
N GLN A 3 24.73 30.68 29.55
CA GLN A 3 23.35 31.06 29.28
C GLN A 3 22.45 29.89 29.66
N THR A 4 21.71 30.06 30.74
CA THR A 4 20.63 29.18 31.16
C THR A 4 19.53 29.21 30.12
N ILE A 5 19.43 28.18 29.27
CA ILE A 5 18.39 28.12 28.24
C ILE A 5 17.06 27.71 28.89
N ASN A 6 16.08 28.62 28.77
CA ASN A 6 14.71 28.44 29.21
C ASN A 6 14.06 27.23 28.49
N LYS A 7 13.55 26.27 29.28
CA LYS A 7 13.38 24.88 28.85
C LYS A 7 12.14 24.55 28.00
N THR A 8 11.35 25.53 27.59
CA THR A 8 10.11 25.30 26.82
C THR A 8 10.13 25.87 25.40
N SER A 9 10.99 26.86 25.09
CA SER A 9 11.18 27.39 23.73
C SER A 9 12.28 26.66 22.93
N ASN A 10 13.09 25.82 23.59
CA ASN A 10 14.31 25.25 23.00
C ASN A 10 14.08 23.95 22.20
N MET A 11 13.00 23.19 22.46
CA MET A 11 12.81 21.90 21.79
C MET A 11 12.27 22.02 20.37
N GLU A 12 11.38 22.97 20.10
CA GLU A 12 10.89 23.19 18.73
C GLU A 12 11.96 23.79 17.83
N GLU A 13 12.71 24.78 18.34
CA GLU A 13 13.85 25.37 17.63
C GLU A 13 14.94 24.33 17.36
N TYR A 14 15.29 23.52 18.36
CA TYR A 14 16.19 22.39 18.20
C TYR A 14 15.69 21.40 17.13
N ARG A 15 14.41 20.99 17.17
CA ARG A 15 13.82 20.10 16.15
C ARG A 15 13.87 20.69 14.75
N ARG A 16 13.54 21.98 14.60
CA ARG A 16 13.60 22.69 13.31
C ARG A 16 15.03 22.80 12.77
N ALA A 17 15.98 23.15 13.63
CA ALA A 17 17.40 23.21 13.28
C ALA A 17 17.93 21.83 12.91
N TYR A 18 17.65 20.81 13.73
CA TYR A 18 18.01 19.42 13.47
C TYR A 18 17.45 18.94 12.13
N TYR A 19 16.15 19.16 11.86
CA TYR A 19 15.55 18.78 10.59
C TYR A 19 16.20 19.51 9.42
N SER A 20 16.42 20.83 9.54
CA SER A 20 17.06 21.63 8.49
C SER A 20 18.47 21.13 8.16
N CYS A 21 19.27 20.80 9.18
CA CYS A 21 20.64 20.30 9.00
C CYS A 21 20.70 18.86 8.46
N ASN A 22 19.69 18.03 8.74
CA ASN A 22 19.70 16.60 8.37
C ASN A 22 18.74 16.24 7.24
N LYS A 23 18.00 17.20 6.69
CA LYS A 23 16.93 16.99 5.69
C LYS A 23 17.39 16.13 4.52
N ILE A 24 18.56 16.42 3.95
CA ILE A 24 19.10 15.71 2.78
C ILE A 24 19.33 14.24 3.13
N THR A 25 20.06 13.96 4.21
CA THR A 25 20.32 12.59 4.68
C THR A 25 19.03 11.83 5.01
N MET A 26 18.04 12.51 5.61
CA MET A 26 16.74 11.90 5.86
C MET A 26 16.01 11.51 4.56
N LEU A 27 16.05 12.38 3.55
CA LEU A 27 15.46 12.09 2.24
C LEU A 27 16.18 10.95 1.51
N GLU A 28 17.52 10.91 1.56
CA GLU A 28 18.33 9.83 0.98
C GLU A 28 18.04 8.49 1.66
N ASN A 29 17.98 8.48 3.00
CA ASN A 29 17.64 7.27 3.75
C ASN A 29 16.22 6.79 3.44
N ALA A 30 15.26 7.71 3.36
CA ALA A 30 13.89 7.38 2.96
C ALA A 30 13.85 6.80 1.54
N GLN A 31 14.65 7.35 0.62
CA GLN A 31 14.74 6.84 -0.75
C GLN A 31 15.33 5.43 -0.80
N ARG A 32 16.47 5.18 -0.13
CA ARG A 32 17.08 3.85 -0.03
C ARG A 32 16.13 2.82 0.56
N TRP A 33 15.41 3.19 1.62
CA TRP A 33 14.43 2.32 2.23
C TRP A 33 13.30 1.99 1.25
N ARG A 34 12.76 2.98 0.52
CA ARG A 34 11.72 2.74 -0.50
C ARG A 34 12.21 1.85 -1.64
N GLU A 35 13.44 2.03 -2.11
CA GLU A 35 14.02 1.20 -3.17
C GLU A 35 14.18 -0.24 -2.71
N ALA A 36 14.74 -0.45 -1.51
CA ALA A 36 14.92 -1.78 -0.93
C ALA A 36 13.59 -2.52 -0.72
N ASN A 37 12.53 -1.80 -0.33
CA ASN A 37 11.21 -2.36 -0.03
C ASN A 37 10.18 -2.20 -1.16
N SER A 38 10.61 -1.72 -2.33
CA SER A 38 9.75 -1.58 -3.51
C SER A 38 9.24 -2.94 -3.95
N GLY A 39 8.07 -2.96 -4.58
CA GLY A 39 7.51 -4.17 -5.16
C GLY A 39 6.34 -3.86 -6.09
N LYS A 40 5.68 -4.92 -6.53
CA LYS A 40 4.50 -4.87 -7.38
C LYS A 40 3.43 -5.71 -6.71
N TYR A 41 2.36 -5.07 -6.28
CA TYR A 41 1.41 -5.70 -5.38
C TYR A 41 0.01 -5.64 -5.96
N ILE A 42 -0.75 -6.73 -5.76
CA ILE A 42 -2.21 -6.67 -5.70
C ILE A 42 -2.58 -6.85 -4.23
N TYR A 43 -3.45 -5.99 -3.72
CA TYR A 43 -3.90 -6.03 -2.32
C TYR A 43 -5.42 -6.02 -2.22
N PHE A 44 -5.90 -6.56 -1.12
CA PHE A 44 -7.28 -6.87 -0.83
C PHE A 44 -7.59 -6.42 0.59
N ILE A 45 -8.56 -5.53 0.74
CA ILE A 45 -9.18 -5.25 2.05
C ILE A 45 -10.34 -6.23 2.18
N VAL A 46 -10.35 -7.04 3.23
CA VAL A 46 -11.23 -8.21 3.35
C VAL A 46 -12.08 -8.07 4.62
N ASN A 47 -13.33 -8.53 4.56
CA ASN A 47 -14.21 -8.56 5.73
C ASN A 47 -14.11 -9.89 6.51
N GLU A 48 -14.81 -10.00 7.64
CA GLU A 48 -14.83 -11.22 8.48
C GLU A 48 -15.31 -12.48 7.75
N ASP A 49 -16.17 -12.34 6.74
CA ASP A 49 -16.67 -13.44 5.91
C ASP A 49 -15.68 -13.89 4.80
N GLY A 50 -14.54 -13.20 4.68
CA GLY A 50 -13.57 -13.45 3.60
C GLY A 50 -13.91 -12.79 2.27
N ALA A 51 -14.95 -11.95 2.21
CA ALA A 51 -15.34 -11.20 1.02
C ALA A 51 -14.43 -9.96 0.82
N SER A 52 -14.13 -9.66 -0.44
CA SER A 52 -13.31 -8.49 -0.78
C SER A 52 -14.14 -7.20 -0.65
N ILE A 53 -13.73 -6.33 0.28
CA ILE A 53 -14.25 -4.96 0.38
C ILE A 53 -13.68 -4.12 -0.76
N TYR A 54 -12.38 -4.23 -1.01
CA TYR A 54 -11.67 -3.45 -2.01
C TYR A 54 -10.44 -4.18 -2.54
N THR A 55 -10.28 -4.20 -3.86
CA THR A 55 -9.05 -4.67 -4.52
C THR A 55 -8.37 -3.52 -5.24
N GLY A 56 -7.05 -3.42 -5.09
CA GLY A 56 -6.24 -2.47 -5.83
C GLY A 56 -4.84 -2.97 -6.11
N SER A 57 -4.11 -2.25 -6.97
CA SER A 57 -2.70 -2.50 -7.25
C SER A 57 -1.79 -1.37 -6.75
N TYR A 58 -0.52 -1.69 -6.52
CA TYR A 58 0.50 -0.71 -6.14
C TYR A 58 1.88 -1.12 -6.68
N LEU A 59 2.59 -0.16 -7.28
CA LEU A 59 3.85 -0.40 -7.98
C LEU A 59 4.96 0.52 -7.47
N ASP A 60 6.20 0.04 -7.57
CA ASP A 60 7.45 0.79 -7.41
C ASP A 60 7.65 1.46 -6.03
N ARG A 61 6.88 1.01 -5.04
CA ARG A 61 6.86 1.55 -3.68
C ARG A 61 6.52 0.43 -2.68
N PRO A 62 6.86 0.60 -1.39
CA PRO A 62 6.55 -0.41 -0.36
C PRO A 62 5.06 -0.54 -0.10
N ILE A 63 4.56 -1.78 0.02
CA ILE A 63 3.14 -2.04 0.25
C ILE A 63 2.61 -1.39 1.54
N VAL A 64 3.46 -1.32 2.57
CA VAL A 64 3.14 -0.66 3.84
C VAL A 64 2.78 0.81 3.68
N GLU A 65 3.41 1.55 2.76
CA GLU A 65 3.03 2.95 2.51
C GLU A 65 1.60 3.04 1.98
N ARG A 66 1.24 2.17 1.03
CA ARG A 66 -0.08 2.16 0.41
C ARG A 66 -1.18 1.75 1.37
N ILE A 67 -1.00 0.64 2.09
CA ILE A 67 -2.00 0.16 3.03
C ILE A 67 -2.15 1.16 4.18
N SER A 68 -1.05 1.74 4.69
CA SER A 68 -1.13 2.82 5.70
C SER A 68 -1.98 3.99 5.22
N PHE A 69 -1.83 4.39 3.95
CA PHE A 69 -2.57 5.50 3.37
C PHE A 69 -4.08 5.20 3.24
N HIS A 70 -4.44 3.94 2.99
CA HIS A 70 -5.84 3.49 3.07
C HIS A 70 -6.35 3.55 4.51
N LEU A 71 -5.63 2.94 5.45
CA LEU A 71 -6.04 2.79 6.85
C LEU A 71 -6.08 4.11 7.64
N HIS A 72 -5.55 5.21 7.10
CA HIS A 72 -5.66 6.57 7.66
C HIS A 72 -6.69 7.45 6.91
N GLY A 73 -7.49 6.89 5.99
CA GLY A 73 -8.50 7.65 5.25
C GLY A 73 -7.94 8.64 4.23
N HIS A 74 -6.65 8.58 3.92
CA HIS A 74 -6.02 9.46 2.92
C HIS A 74 -6.19 8.96 1.48
N SER A 75 -6.64 7.72 1.30
CA SER A 75 -6.97 7.17 -0.01
C SER A 75 -8.29 7.70 -0.57
N ASN A 76 -8.60 7.33 -1.83
CA ASN A 76 -9.90 7.63 -2.47
C ASN A 76 -11.10 6.96 -1.79
N LEU A 77 -10.87 6.04 -0.84
CA LEU A 77 -11.96 5.48 -0.03
C LEU A 77 -12.45 6.49 1.02
N HIS A 78 -11.62 7.47 1.39
CA HIS A 78 -11.93 8.49 2.40
C HIS A 78 -12.48 7.90 3.70
N MET A 79 -11.98 6.73 4.10
CA MET A 79 -12.33 6.01 5.32
C MET A 79 -11.08 5.46 5.96
N ASP A 80 -10.92 5.65 7.27
CA ASP A 80 -9.85 5.05 8.04
C ASP A 80 -10.14 3.59 8.44
N ALA A 81 -9.22 2.95 9.16
CA ALA A 81 -9.34 1.56 9.59
C ALA A 81 -10.57 1.30 10.46
N MET A 82 -10.88 2.21 11.40
CA MET A 82 -12.02 2.08 12.30
C MET A 82 -13.32 2.19 11.53
N GLU A 83 -13.43 3.16 10.62
CA GLU A 83 -14.61 3.31 9.76
C GLU A 83 -14.80 2.10 8.83
N LEU A 84 -13.72 1.54 8.28
CA LEU A 84 -13.77 0.33 7.47
C LEU A 84 -14.24 -0.88 8.29
N GLN A 85 -13.77 -1.02 9.53
CA GLN A 85 -14.21 -2.07 10.44
C GLN A 85 -15.70 -1.92 10.80
N GLU A 86 -16.13 -0.72 11.19
CA GLU A 86 -17.52 -0.47 11.61
C GLU A 86 -18.52 -0.64 10.46
N LYS A 87 -18.21 -0.12 9.26
CA LYS A 87 -19.15 -0.10 8.12
C LYS A 87 -19.13 -1.38 7.30
N TYR A 88 -17.97 -2.00 7.16
CA TYR A 88 -17.75 -3.11 6.25
C TYR A 88 -17.21 -4.37 6.92
N GLN A 89 -17.08 -4.38 8.25
CA GLN A 89 -16.57 -5.51 9.02
C GLN A 89 -15.18 -5.93 8.53
N MET A 90 -14.33 -4.95 8.18
CA MET A 90 -12.95 -5.21 7.79
C MET A 90 -12.25 -6.04 8.87
N SER A 91 -11.69 -7.17 8.47
CA SER A 91 -11.01 -8.11 9.35
C SER A 91 -9.50 -8.13 9.12
N THR A 92 -9.06 -8.02 7.87
CA THR A 92 -7.64 -8.11 7.50
C THR A 92 -7.38 -7.42 6.15
N VAL A 93 -6.10 -7.22 5.86
CA VAL A 93 -5.63 -6.83 4.54
C VAL A 93 -4.65 -7.88 4.03
N LEU A 94 -4.99 -8.48 2.89
CA LEU A 94 -4.14 -9.45 2.20
C LEU A 94 -3.44 -8.79 1.02
N PHE A 95 -2.28 -9.29 0.63
CA PHE A 95 -1.63 -8.89 -0.61
C PHE A 95 -0.84 -10.02 -1.24
N LYS A 96 -0.55 -9.88 -2.53
CA LYS A 96 0.34 -10.75 -3.30
C LYS A 96 1.48 -9.92 -3.86
N ASN A 97 2.72 -10.39 -3.69
CA ASN A 97 3.92 -9.71 -4.14
C ASN A 97 4.46 -10.32 -5.44
N PHE A 98 4.47 -9.52 -6.49
CA PHE A 98 4.90 -9.89 -7.84
C PHE A 98 6.28 -9.33 -8.23
N LYS A 99 7.05 -8.79 -7.26
CA LYS A 99 8.33 -8.12 -7.52
C LYS A 99 9.30 -8.95 -8.38
N GLU A 100 9.42 -10.24 -8.08
CA GLU A 100 10.42 -11.14 -8.68
C GLU A 100 10.04 -11.68 -10.07
N TYR A 101 8.83 -11.37 -10.56
CA TYR A 101 8.30 -12.00 -11.79
C TYR A 101 8.41 -11.12 -13.04
N GLY A 102 9.15 -10.01 -12.98
CA GLY A 102 9.39 -9.17 -14.16
C GLY A 102 8.17 -8.44 -14.74
N LEU A 103 7.01 -8.49 -14.06
CA LEU A 103 5.75 -7.93 -14.57
C LEU A 103 5.81 -6.43 -14.81
N ASN A 104 5.24 -5.94 -15.89
CA ASN A 104 5.12 -4.52 -16.17
C ASN A 104 3.81 -3.95 -15.59
N LYS A 105 3.58 -2.64 -15.76
CA LYS A 105 2.37 -1.97 -15.27
C LYS A 105 1.07 -2.55 -15.85
N GLN A 106 1.08 -2.91 -17.13
CA GLN A 106 -0.09 -3.43 -17.83
C GLN A 106 -0.47 -4.80 -17.30
N ASP A 107 0.53 -5.66 -17.03
CA ASP A 107 0.33 -6.95 -16.39
C ASP A 107 -0.35 -6.79 -15.02
N ILE A 108 0.15 -5.87 -14.19
CA ILE A 108 -0.41 -5.61 -12.86
C ILE A 108 -1.85 -5.09 -12.95
N HIS A 109 -2.15 -4.19 -13.90
CA HIS A 109 -3.51 -3.71 -14.11
C HIS A 109 -4.45 -4.81 -14.65
N PHE A 110 -3.95 -5.70 -15.51
CA PHE A 110 -4.69 -6.88 -15.94
C PHE A 110 -5.03 -7.77 -14.75
N LEU A 111 -4.06 -8.07 -13.89
CA LEU A 111 -4.26 -8.88 -12.69
C LEU A 111 -5.24 -8.23 -11.70
N GLU A 112 -5.19 -6.91 -11.52
CA GLU A 112 -6.18 -6.20 -10.70
C GLU A 112 -7.60 -6.42 -11.24
N ASN A 113 -7.79 -6.35 -12.56
CA ASN A 113 -9.10 -6.59 -13.18
C ASN A 113 -9.57 -8.04 -13.08
N TYR A 114 -8.65 -9.00 -13.23
CA TYR A 114 -8.93 -10.42 -13.00
C TYR A 114 -9.50 -10.61 -11.59
N TYR A 115 -8.78 -10.15 -10.57
CA TYR A 115 -9.23 -10.30 -9.18
C TYR A 115 -10.52 -9.53 -8.84
N LYS A 116 -10.73 -8.34 -9.42
CA LYS A 116 -12.00 -7.62 -9.31
C LYS A 116 -13.18 -8.38 -9.90
N THR A 117 -12.93 -9.24 -10.88
CA THR A 117 -13.94 -10.08 -11.51
C THR A 117 -14.22 -11.33 -10.66
N GLU A 118 -13.17 -11.96 -10.13
CA GLU A 118 -13.28 -13.15 -9.28
C GLU A 118 -13.93 -12.86 -7.91
N PHE A 119 -13.56 -11.77 -7.23
CA PHE A 119 -13.97 -11.52 -5.84
C PHE A 119 -15.07 -10.49 -5.64
N VAL A 120 -15.57 -9.87 -6.72
CA VAL A 120 -16.63 -8.83 -6.75
C VAL A 120 -16.59 -7.91 -5.52
N ASN A 121 -15.88 -6.79 -5.62
CA ASN A 121 -15.69 -5.94 -4.45
C ASN A 121 -16.98 -5.24 -3.98
N VAL A 122 -17.07 -4.96 -2.69
CA VAL A 122 -18.10 -4.06 -2.14
C VAL A 122 -17.86 -2.62 -2.63
N LEU A 123 -16.60 -2.19 -2.67
CA LEU A 123 -16.16 -0.85 -3.05
C LEU A 123 -15.23 -0.89 -4.27
N GLY A 124 -15.33 0.13 -5.13
CA GLY A 124 -14.31 0.37 -6.17
C GLY A 124 -14.23 -0.70 -7.26
N ASN A 125 -15.38 -1.15 -7.80
CA ASN A 125 -15.46 -2.13 -8.89
C ASN A 125 -15.10 -1.61 -10.29
N ASN A 126 -14.64 -0.36 -10.41
CA ASN A 126 -14.23 0.17 -11.69
C ASN A 126 -13.00 -0.60 -12.21
N LYS A 127 -13.13 -1.12 -13.43
CA LYS A 127 -12.02 -1.76 -14.14
C LYS A 127 -10.93 -0.73 -14.41
N VAL A 128 -9.69 -1.12 -14.17
CA VAL A 128 -8.52 -0.31 -14.49
C VAL A 128 -8.19 -0.48 -15.97
N ARG A 129 -7.90 0.62 -16.66
CA ARG A 129 -7.48 0.55 -18.05
C ARG A 129 -6.07 -0.02 -18.16
N PHE A 130 -5.88 -0.94 -19.09
CA PHE A 130 -4.59 -1.47 -19.50
C PHE A 130 -4.56 -1.67 -21.02
N ASN A 131 -3.36 -1.79 -21.58
CA ASN A 131 -3.16 -2.11 -22.99
C ASN A 131 -2.82 -3.60 -23.13
N GLU A 132 -3.67 -4.36 -23.83
CA GLU A 132 -3.46 -5.81 -24.02
C GLU A 132 -2.23 -6.12 -24.87
N ASP A 133 -1.90 -5.25 -25.83
CA ASP A 133 -0.75 -5.43 -26.73
C ASP A 133 0.60 -5.20 -26.01
N GLU A 134 0.56 -4.65 -24.80
CA GLU A 134 1.75 -4.35 -23.98
C GLU A 134 1.93 -5.34 -22.81
N LEU A 135 1.14 -6.42 -22.75
CA LEU A 135 1.34 -7.47 -21.75
C LEU A 135 2.69 -8.17 -21.99
N SER A 136 3.41 -8.47 -20.90
CA SER A 136 4.72 -9.14 -20.99
C SER A 136 4.61 -10.65 -21.25
N MET A 137 3.43 -11.22 -21.01
CA MET A 137 3.10 -12.63 -21.22
C MET A 137 1.61 -12.79 -21.58
N THR A 138 1.19 -14.00 -21.92
CA THR A 138 -0.21 -14.26 -22.24
C THR A 138 -1.12 -14.08 -21.01
N LYS A 139 -2.42 -13.85 -21.23
CA LYS A 139 -3.40 -13.70 -20.14
C LYS A 139 -3.48 -14.97 -19.30
N GLU A 140 -3.41 -16.13 -19.95
CA GLU A 140 -3.41 -17.44 -19.32
C GLU A 140 -2.20 -17.62 -18.41
N GLU A 141 -0.99 -17.24 -18.87
CA GLU A 141 0.22 -17.26 -18.04
C GLU A 141 0.14 -16.29 -16.85
N LEU A 142 -0.42 -15.09 -17.06
CA LEU A 142 -0.64 -14.12 -15.97
C LEU A 142 -1.60 -14.70 -14.92
N ILE A 143 -2.68 -15.34 -15.32
CA ILE A 143 -3.65 -15.96 -14.39
C ILE A 143 -2.99 -17.10 -13.62
N GLN A 144 -2.28 -18.01 -14.31
CA GLN A 144 -1.56 -19.11 -13.65
C GLN A 144 -0.55 -18.59 -12.63
N LEU A 145 0.20 -17.53 -13.00
CA LEU A 145 1.10 -16.87 -12.07
C LEU A 145 0.34 -16.30 -10.87
N ALA A 146 -0.76 -15.59 -11.10
CA ALA A 146 -1.58 -14.98 -10.06
C ALA A 146 -2.09 -16.02 -9.05
N GLU A 147 -2.54 -17.19 -9.53
CA GLU A 147 -3.00 -18.30 -8.69
C GLU A 147 -1.84 -18.94 -7.90
N SER A 148 -0.64 -19.00 -8.48
CA SER A 148 0.53 -19.61 -7.85
C SER A 148 1.19 -18.76 -6.75
N VAL A 149 1.11 -17.43 -6.85
CA VAL A 149 1.73 -16.51 -5.87
C VAL A 149 0.95 -16.57 -4.55
N PRO A 150 1.59 -16.82 -3.39
CA PRO A 150 0.88 -16.91 -2.14
C PRO A 150 0.32 -15.55 -1.68
N TYR A 151 -0.73 -15.60 -0.87
CA TYR A 151 -1.18 -14.44 -0.11
C TYR A 151 -0.28 -14.22 1.09
N GLU A 152 -0.01 -12.95 1.37
CA GLU A 152 0.64 -12.45 2.57
C GLU A 152 -0.36 -11.57 3.33
N GLU A 153 -0.27 -11.60 4.65
CA GLU A 153 -1.12 -10.81 5.53
C GLU A 153 -0.40 -9.55 6.01
N PHE A 154 -1.12 -8.43 6.02
CA PHE A 154 -0.63 -7.17 6.53
C PHE A 154 -1.04 -6.98 7.99
N ASP A 155 -0.10 -6.60 8.84
CA ASP A 155 -0.35 -6.27 10.26
C ASP A 155 -1.18 -4.99 10.38
N ILE A 156 -2.48 -5.17 10.62
CA ILE A 156 -3.45 -4.09 10.80
C ILE A 156 -3.63 -3.66 12.25
N ASP A 157 -3.14 -4.41 13.23
CA ASP A 157 -3.43 -4.18 14.66
C ASP A 157 -3.00 -2.79 15.12
N LYS A 158 -1.89 -2.29 14.57
CA LYS A 158 -1.39 -0.94 14.86
C LYS A 158 -2.28 0.21 14.38
N TYR A 159 -3.31 -0.06 13.56
CA TYR A 159 -4.28 0.93 13.08
C TYR A 159 -5.65 0.80 13.73
N LEU A 160 -5.91 -0.30 14.45
CA LEU A 160 -7.16 -0.57 15.16
C LEU A 160 -7.02 -0.34 16.69
N ALA A 161 -5.85 0.12 17.14
CA ALA A 161 -5.50 0.35 18.55
C ALA A 161 -5.82 1.77 19.04
#